data_AF-A0A4Q0IWX0-F1
#
_entry.id   AF-A0A4Q0IWX0-F1
#
_cell.length_a   1.000
_cell.length_b   1.000
_cell.length_c   1.000
_cell.angle_alpha   90.00
_cell.angle_beta   90.00
_cell.angle_gamma   90.00
#
_symmetry.space_group_name_H-M   'P 1'
#
loop_
_entity.id
_entity.type
_entity.pdbx_description
1 polymer ?
#
loop_
_entity_poly.entity_id
_entity_poly.type
_entity_poly.pdbx_seq_one_letter_code
_entity_poly.pdbx_strand_id
1 'polypeptide(L)'
;MNNILKNTMTAAAIALSISAGASDIQIDYLGTNNTLVRVKGANRYLMLPVQESNEDAKVNVLVNGNIERSFAVRLAKTKVDYTVPFDLSPFDGKDVVLDIVSSQGRASVREAKQDACWSNFSLSDTIDCANKEKYRPLYHHTPEWGWMNDPNGMFYKDGVWHLCYQWNPYGSKWQNMTWGSSTSTDLIHWEHHPAAIIPNGLGMVFSGSSSIDRSGSAGFGKDAVVAMYTSAGVSQMQSLAVSHDNGLTYDIYPANPVITMETEARDPNMFWDNDKKQWILVLAHALEHEMLFFTSPDMKQWTIRGSFGKGLGAQGGVWECPDLFRLKVDGTDKEKWMLICNINPGGPFGGSAVQYFTGDFDGNTFKADTDKNGNVATKWLDYGKDNYALVSWSDVPDGRRVAIGWMSNWQYAAEVPTMQFRSANTLPREIRLFEGLDGETYASCGVAQEMLGLRGKTFTEAKRLSVSGKKKSFALPESNSGACEITLDMNKGKSSKILLTLSNKEGECVSMWYDTAANTFSVDRRKSGITDFSQDFASVTTAPVLDTESTLSLRVFVDTSSIEVFGNGGRFAITNLVFPKSPYTTLTVSSEGGKGNISNLKVYSLNLK
;
A
#
# COMPACT_ATOMS: atom_id res chain seq x y z
N MET A 1 40.02 20.99 -85.66
CA MET A 1 39.07 20.28 -86.55
C MET A 1 37.92 19.81 -85.70
N ASN A 2 36.73 20.41 -85.91
CA ASN A 2 35.34 19.96 -85.69
C ASN A 2 35.00 19.15 -84.41
N ASN A 3 33.92 19.37 -83.67
CA ASN A 3 32.69 20.12 -83.92
C ASN A 3 31.98 20.41 -82.59
N ILE A 4 31.22 21.50 -82.58
CA ILE A 4 30.29 21.94 -81.52
C ILE A 4 29.04 21.06 -81.55
N LEU A 5 28.57 20.58 -80.40
CA LEU A 5 27.16 20.22 -80.20
C LEU A 5 26.74 20.42 -78.73
N LYS A 6 25.78 21.32 -78.56
CA LYS A 6 24.99 21.55 -77.34
C LYS A 6 24.27 20.26 -76.97
N ASN A 7 24.25 19.90 -75.69
CA ASN A 7 23.22 19.03 -75.14
C ASN A 7 22.74 19.54 -73.78
N THR A 8 21.45 19.84 -73.78
CA THR A 8 20.48 20.07 -72.72
C THR A 8 20.71 19.26 -71.44
N MET A 9 20.71 19.94 -70.30
CA MET A 9 20.51 19.34 -68.98
C MET A 9 19.05 18.90 -68.86
N THR A 10 18.82 17.59 -68.79
CA THR A 10 17.55 17.00 -68.38
C THR A 10 17.64 16.71 -66.88
N ALA A 11 16.90 17.45 -66.06
CA ALA A 11 16.75 17.16 -64.64
C ALA A 11 15.90 15.90 -64.48
N ALA A 12 16.51 14.80 -64.03
CA ALA A 12 15.78 13.60 -63.61
C ALA A 12 15.22 13.84 -62.21
N ALA A 13 13.90 14.02 -62.12
CA ALA A 13 13.18 14.01 -60.85
C ALA A 13 13.24 12.59 -60.27
N ILE A 14 13.98 12.42 -59.17
CA ILE A 14 13.91 11.22 -58.33
C ILE A 14 12.57 11.30 -57.59
N ALA A 15 11.58 10.54 -58.06
CA ALA A 15 10.35 10.31 -57.33
C ALA A 15 10.69 9.47 -56.08
N LEU A 16 10.77 10.12 -54.93
CA LEU A 16 10.68 9.47 -53.63
C LEU A 16 9.26 8.89 -53.51
N SER A 17 9.14 7.59 -53.79
CA SER A 17 7.97 6.81 -53.42
C SER A 17 7.85 6.80 -51.90
N ILE A 18 6.94 7.61 -51.35
CA ILE A 18 6.52 7.49 -49.96
C ILE A 18 5.66 6.22 -49.89
N SER A 19 6.28 5.09 -49.54
CA SER A 19 5.53 3.94 -49.06
C SER A 19 4.94 4.32 -47.71
N ALA A 20 3.61 4.46 -47.64
CA ALA A 20 2.90 4.52 -46.37
C ALA A 20 3.25 3.24 -45.59
N GLY A 21 4.07 3.36 -44.54
CA GLY A 21 4.44 2.24 -43.69
C GLY A 21 3.19 1.62 -43.07
N ALA A 22 3.08 0.30 -43.09
CA ALA A 22 2.05 -0.40 -42.34
C ALA A 22 2.22 -0.05 -40.85
N SER A 23 1.12 0.26 -40.16
CA SER A 23 1.12 0.42 -38.71
C SER A 23 1.69 -0.84 -38.05
N ASP A 24 2.67 -0.67 -37.16
CA ASP A 24 3.26 -1.76 -36.36
C ASP A 24 2.26 -2.44 -35.42
N ILE A 25 1.06 -1.85 -35.30
CA ILE A 25 -0.09 -2.43 -34.63
C ILE A 25 -1.22 -2.60 -35.66
N GLN A 26 -1.68 -3.84 -35.82
CA GLN A 26 -2.82 -4.17 -36.68
C GLN A 26 -4.04 -4.53 -35.83
N ILE A 27 -5.22 -4.02 -36.20
CA ILE A 27 -6.47 -4.23 -35.48
C ILE A 27 -7.49 -4.92 -36.39
N ASP A 28 -7.89 -6.13 -36.03
CA ASP A 28 -8.88 -6.93 -36.76
C ASP A 28 -10.17 -7.07 -35.92
N TYR A 29 -11.28 -6.58 -36.44
CA TYR A 29 -12.58 -6.58 -35.74
C TYR A 29 -13.36 -7.84 -36.11
N LEU A 30 -13.55 -8.75 -35.15
CA LEU A 30 -14.22 -10.04 -35.37
C LEU A 30 -15.73 -9.99 -35.04
N GLY A 31 -16.14 -9.01 -34.24
CA GLY A 31 -17.54 -8.82 -33.87
C GLY A 31 -17.77 -7.52 -33.11
N THR A 32 -18.97 -7.37 -32.55
CA THR A 32 -19.33 -6.19 -31.76
C THR A 32 -18.51 -6.06 -30.48
N ASN A 33 -18.03 -7.17 -29.93
CA ASN A 33 -17.32 -7.23 -28.64
C ASN A 33 -15.98 -7.97 -28.71
N ASN A 34 -15.52 -8.37 -29.90
CA ASN A 34 -14.29 -9.14 -30.05
C ASN A 34 -13.39 -8.53 -31.13
N THR A 35 -12.16 -8.23 -30.72
CA THR A 35 -11.15 -7.52 -31.52
C THR A 35 -9.79 -8.17 -31.29
N LEU A 36 -9.06 -8.45 -32.37
CA LEU A 36 -7.66 -8.86 -32.29
C LEU A 36 -6.75 -7.65 -32.49
N VAL A 37 -5.73 -7.54 -31.65
CA VAL A 37 -4.64 -6.56 -31.80
C VAL A 37 -3.35 -7.34 -32.00
N ARG A 38 -2.75 -7.22 -33.19
CA ARG A 38 -1.48 -7.87 -33.54
C ARG A 38 -0.36 -6.86 -33.42
N VAL A 39 0.69 -7.23 -32.68
CA VAL A 39 1.88 -6.42 -32.52
C VAL A 39 2.96 -6.94 -33.47
N LYS A 40 3.43 -6.10 -34.39
CA LYS A 40 4.46 -6.42 -35.39
C LYS A 40 5.78 -5.66 -35.17
N GLY A 41 5.75 -4.61 -34.35
CA GLY A 41 6.95 -3.85 -33.98
C GLY A 41 7.81 -4.58 -32.96
N ALA A 42 9.08 -4.16 -32.84
CA ALA A 42 10.09 -4.76 -31.97
C ALA A 42 10.29 -4.00 -30.64
N ASN A 43 9.38 -3.08 -30.30
CA ASN A 43 9.50 -2.29 -29.08
C ASN A 43 9.18 -3.09 -27.82
N ARG A 44 9.74 -2.64 -26.70
CA ARG A 44 9.58 -3.32 -25.41
C ARG A 44 8.14 -3.35 -24.88
N TYR A 45 7.37 -2.29 -25.10
CA TYR A 45 6.04 -2.13 -24.49
C TYR A 45 4.97 -1.86 -25.54
N LEU A 46 3.81 -2.50 -25.35
CA LEU A 46 2.54 -2.05 -25.92
C LEU A 46 1.83 -1.17 -24.89
N MET A 47 1.62 0.10 -25.23
CA MET A 47 0.89 1.04 -24.37
C MET A 47 -0.62 0.86 -24.56
N LEU A 48 -1.30 0.45 -23.50
CA LEU A 48 -2.74 0.23 -23.44
C LEU A 48 -3.44 1.53 -23.04
N PRO A 49 -4.29 2.14 -23.89
CA PRO A 49 -5.05 3.33 -23.54
C PRO A 49 -6.25 2.99 -22.65
N VAL A 50 -6.35 3.64 -21.49
CA VAL A 50 -7.31 3.34 -20.42
C VAL A 50 -8.30 4.49 -20.23
N GLN A 51 -9.55 4.13 -19.94
CA GLN A 51 -10.58 5.03 -19.43
C GLN A 51 -11.12 4.45 -18.12
N GLU A 52 -10.85 5.12 -16.99
CA GLU A 52 -11.07 4.54 -15.66
C GLU A 52 -12.55 4.22 -15.38
N SER A 53 -13.44 5.03 -15.94
CA SER A 53 -14.89 4.90 -15.82
C SER A 53 -15.50 3.78 -16.67
N ASN A 54 -14.69 3.09 -17.49
CA ASN A 54 -15.17 2.02 -18.36
C ASN A 54 -15.13 0.66 -17.64
N GLU A 55 -15.85 -0.32 -18.18
CA GLU A 55 -15.79 -1.70 -17.70
C GLU A 55 -14.51 -2.40 -18.16
N ASP A 56 -14.13 -3.46 -17.44
CA ASP A 56 -12.98 -4.28 -17.80
C ASP A 56 -13.25 -5.05 -19.10
N ALA A 57 -12.33 -4.95 -20.06
CA ALA A 57 -12.22 -5.89 -21.17
C ALA A 57 -11.27 -7.03 -20.77
N LYS A 58 -11.63 -8.27 -21.10
CA LYS A 58 -10.73 -9.41 -20.97
C LYS A 58 -9.76 -9.44 -22.15
N VAL A 59 -8.49 -9.62 -21.87
CA VAL A 59 -7.42 -9.77 -22.88
C VAL A 59 -6.79 -11.14 -22.71
N ASN A 60 -6.83 -11.95 -23.77
CA ASN A 60 -6.02 -13.16 -23.87
C ASN A 60 -4.80 -12.84 -24.74
N VAL A 61 -3.60 -13.00 -24.20
CA VAL A 61 -2.35 -12.83 -24.93
C VAL A 61 -2.02 -14.17 -25.58
N LEU A 62 -2.18 -14.22 -26.89
CA LEU A 62 -1.84 -15.36 -27.73
C LEU A 62 -0.39 -15.22 -28.20
N VAL A 63 0.44 -16.20 -27.94
CA VAL A 63 1.84 -16.26 -28.38
C VAL A 63 2.03 -17.51 -29.20
N ASN A 64 2.38 -17.36 -30.48
CA ASN A 64 2.42 -18.45 -31.46
C ASN A 64 1.11 -19.29 -31.47
N GLY A 65 -0.02 -18.63 -31.20
CA GLY A 65 -1.36 -19.23 -31.19
C GLY A 65 -1.82 -19.81 -29.84
N ASN A 66 -0.97 -19.86 -28.81
CA ASN A 66 -1.33 -20.36 -27.48
C ASN A 66 -1.64 -19.23 -26.51
N ILE A 67 -2.62 -19.41 -25.63
CA ILE A 67 -2.88 -18.44 -24.54
C ILE A 67 -1.75 -18.57 -23.51
N GLU A 68 -0.88 -17.55 -23.43
CA GLU A 68 0.19 -17.50 -22.43
C GLU A 68 -0.24 -16.76 -21.16
N ARG A 69 -1.11 -15.74 -21.32
CA ARG A 69 -1.58 -14.91 -20.20
C ARG A 69 -2.96 -14.37 -20.50
N SER A 70 -3.76 -14.20 -19.44
CA SER A 70 -4.98 -13.40 -19.50
C SER A 70 -4.96 -12.32 -18.43
N PHE A 71 -5.50 -11.16 -18.75
CA PHE A 71 -5.69 -10.06 -17.81
C PHE A 71 -6.91 -9.23 -18.20
N ALA A 72 -7.33 -8.33 -17.31
CA ALA A 72 -8.41 -7.39 -17.51
C ALA A 72 -7.88 -5.95 -17.60
N VAL A 73 -8.47 -5.13 -18.47
CA VAL A 73 -8.09 -3.72 -18.61
C VAL A 73 -9.28 -2.88 -19.08
N ARG A 74 -9.44 -1.68 -18.52
CA ARG A 74 -10.52 -0.74 -18.85
C ARG A 74 -10.17 0.08 -20.08
N LEU A 75 -10.13 -0.58 -21.24
CA LEU A 75 -9.72 0.07 -22.50
C LEU A 75 -10.58 1.29 -22.80
N ALA A 76 -9.94 2.34 -23.31
CA ALA A 76 -10.57 3.61 -23.63
C ALA A 76 -11.72 3.46 -24.65
N LYS A 77 -12.92 3.92 -24.28
CA LYS A 77 -14.09 3.91 -25.17
C LYS A 77 -14.30 5.27 -25.83
N THR A 78 -14.39 6.35 -25.07
CA THR A 78 -14.68 7.70 -25.60
C THR A 78 -13.52 8.67 -25.47
N LYS A 79 -12.62 8.43 -24.51
CA LYS A 79 -11.42 9.23 -24.26
C LYS A 79 -10.34 8.37 -23.62
N VAL A 80 -9.10 8.82 -23.70
CA VAL A 80 -7.97 8.23 -22.95
C VAL A 80 -7.74 9.09 -21.72
N ASP A 81 -7.89 8.50 -20.53
CA ASP A 81 -7.58 9.16 -19.26
C ASP A 81 -6.08 9.03 -18.96
N TYR A 82 -5.52 7.85 -19.22
CA TYR A 82 -4.10 7.55 -19.10
C TYR A 82 -3.75 6.29 -19.91
N THR A 83 -2.47 5.93 -19.94
CA THR A 83 -1.95 4.73 -20.62
C THR A 83 -1.16 3.88 -19.65
N VAL A 84 -1.25 2.55 -19.77
CA VAL A 84 -0.47 1.59 -18.98
C VAL A 84 0.34 0.66 -19.90
N PRO A 85 1.55 0.26 -19.50
CA PRO A 85 2.40 -0.60 -20.33
C PRO A 85 2.02 -2.08 -20.23
N PHE A 86 2.13 -2.80 -21.34
CA PHE A 86 2.21 -4.25 -21.40
C PHE A 86 3.59 -4.65 -21.92
N ASP A 87 4.38 -5.35 -21.09
CA ASP A 87 5.75 -5.77 -21.43
C ASP A 87 5.75 -6.91 -22.43
N LEU A 88 6.33 -6.66 -23.60
CA LEU A 88 6.47 -7.60 -24.71
C LEU A 88 7.77 -8.41 -24.65
N SER A 89 8.76 -8.00 -23.85
CA SER A 89 10.08 -8.64 -23.78
C SER A 89 10.03 -10.17 -23.58
N PRO A 90 9.13 -10.74 -22.74
CA PRO A 90 9.03 -12.20 -22.58
C PRO A 90 8.64 -12.97 -23.86
N PHE A 91 8.21 -12.25 -24.90
CA PHE A 91 7.70 -12.78 -26.16
C PHE A 91 8.54 -12.37 -27.37
N ASP A 92 9.75 -11.83 -27.14
CA ASP A 92 10.67 -11.44 -28.21
C ASP A 92 10.86 -12.56 -29.24
N GLY A 93 10.71 -12.21 -30.53
CA GLY A 93 10.82 -13.14 -31.65
C GLY A 93 9.63 -14.10 -31.82
N LYS A 94 8.54 -13.93 -31.07
CA LYS A 94 7.31 -14.73 -31.20
C LYS A 94 6.17 -13.89 -31.79
N ASP A 95 5.17 -14.57 -32.36
CA ASP A 95 3.96 -13.91 -32.87
C ASP A 95 3.02 -13.59 -31.71
N VAL A 96 2.83 -12.30 -31.39
CA VAL A 96 1.97 -11.84 -30.30
C VAL A 96 0.66 -11.24 -30.83
N VAL A 97 -0.45 -11.78 -30.33
CA VAL A 97 -1.81 -11.29 -30.63
C VAL A 97 -2.60 -11.15 -29.33
N LEU A 98 -3.16 -9.97 -29.08
CA LEU A 98 -4.11 -9.76 -28.01
C LEU A 98 -5.51 -10.04 -28.55
N ASP A 99 -6.15 -11.10 -28.08
CA ASP A 99 -7.57 -11.38 -28.27
C ASP A 99 -8.38 -10.67 -27.18
N ILE A 100 -9.05 -9.58 -27.57
CA ILE A 100 -9.73 -8.66 -26.66
C ILE A 100 -11.23 -8.90 -26.73
N VAL A 101 -11.83 -9.21 -25.58
CA VAL A 101 -13.26 -9.36 -25.38
C VAL A 101 -13.75 -8.24 -24.46
N SER A 102 -14.41 -7.24 -25.03
CA SER A 102 -14.99 -6.12 -24.27
C SER A 102 -16.37 -6.47 -23.73
N SER A 103 -16.87 -5.68 -22.78
CA SER A 103 -18.22 -5.83 -22.27
C SER A 103 -19.31 -5.62 -23.34
N GLN A 104 -20.50 -6.14 -23.07
CA GLN A 104 -21.63 -6.13 -24.01
C GLN A 104 -22.30 -4.75 -24.05
N GLY A 105 -22.90 -4.40 -25.19
CA GLY A 105 -23.71 -3.18 -25.33
C GLY A 105 -23.57 -2.44 -26.65
N ARG A 106 -22.64 -2.85 -27.53
CA ARG A 106 -22.51 -2.27 -28.87
C ARG A 106 -23.52 -2.89 -29.84
N ALA A 107 -24.17 -2.06 -30.65
CA ALA A 107 -25.18 -2.49 -31.63
C ALA A 107 -24.56 -2.95 -32.97
N SER A 108 -23.32 -2.54 -33.27
CA SER A 108 -22.65 -2.90 -34.52
C SER A 108 -21.12 -2.85 -34.42
N VAL A 109 -20.43 -3.53 -35.35
CA VAL A 109 -18.97 -3.44 -35.50
C VAL A 109 -18.52 -2.00 -35.81
N ARG A 110 -19.34 -1.19 -36.49
CA ARG A 110 -19.03 0.22 -36.75
C ARG A 110 -18.87 1.02 -35.46
N GLU A 111 -19.72 0.75 -34.47
CA GLU A 111 -19.61 1.36 -33.14
C GLU A 111 -18.34 0.88 -32.44
N ALA A 112 -18.02 -0.42 -32.50
CA ALA A 112 -16.78 -0.96 -31.93
C ALA A 112 -15.54 -0.24 -32.50
N LYS A 113 -15.49 0.02 -33.82
CA LYS A 113 -14.39 0.72 -34.49
C LYS A 113 -14.20 2.18 -34.03
N GLN A 114 -15.18 2.77 -33.35
CA GLN A 114 -15.12 4.16 -32.88
C GLN A 114 -14.50 4.29 -31.49
N ASP A 115 -14.29 3.18 -30.79
CA ASP A 115 -13.68 3.23 -29.46
C ASP A 115 -12.29 3.84 -29.52
N ALA A 116 -12.03 4.79 -28.62
CA ALA A 116 -10.81 5.59 -28.60
C ALA A 116 -9.54 4.74 -28.47
N CYS A 117 -9.60 3.57 -27.84
CA CYS A 117 -8.43 2.72 -27.65
C CYS A 117 -7.77 2.30 -28.98
N TRP A 118 -8.56 1.99 -30.01
CA TRP A 118 -8.02 1.43 -31.26
C TRP A 118 -7.09 2.38 -32.01
N SER A 119 -7.30 3.69 -31.90
CA SER A 119 -6.41 4.69 -32.50
C SER A 119 -5.31 5.19 -31.55
N ASN A 120 -5.32 4.76 -30.28
CA ASN A 120 -4.42 5.25 -29.24
C ASN A 120 -3.49 4.16 -28.67
N PHE A 121 -3.57 2.91 -29.14
CA PHE A 121 -2.48 1.96 -28.90
C PHE A 121 -1.20 2.50 -29.52
N SER A 122 -0.09 2.35 -28.79
CA SER A 122 1.23 2.76 -29.26
C SER A 122 2.30 1.81 -28.75
N LEU A 123 3.46 1.83 -29.41
CA LEU A 123 4.63 1.09 -29.01
C LEU A 123 5.66 2.03 -28.38
N SER A 124 6.38 1.56 -27.36
CA SER A 124 7.42 2.33 -26.69
C SER A 124 8.51 1.42 -26.12
N ASP A 125 9.75 1.91 -26.07
CA ASP A 125 10.86 1.22 -25.38
C ASP A 125 11.00 1.65 -23.91
N THR A 126 10.31 2.72 -23.52
CA THR A 126 10.41 3.34 -22.20
C THR A 126 9.03 3.60 -21.60
N ILE A 127 8.93 3.57 -20.28
CA ILE A 127 7.76 4.01 -19.52
C ILE A 127 8.10 5.35 -18.87
N ASP A 128 7.19 6.31 -18.97
CA ASP A 128 7.32 7.57 -18.25
C ASP A 128 6.72 7.43 -16.84
N CYS A 129 7.58 7.12 -15.89
CA CYS A 129 7.23 7.02 -14.47
C CYS A 129 7.34 8.37 -13.73
N ALA A 130 7.50 9.50 -14.44
CA ALA A 130 7.61 10.79 -13.78
C ALA A 130 6.33 11.14 -13.02
N ASN A 131 6.47 11.71 -11.82
CA ASN A 131 5.34 12.12 -11.01
C ASN A 131 4.58 13.29 -11.66
N LYS A 132 3.43 12.99 -12.28
CA LYS A 132 2.50 13.97 -12.86
C LYS A 132 1.21 14.12 -12.05
N GLU A 133 1.06 13.31 -11.00
CA GLU A 133 -0.18 13.21 -10.24
C GLU A 133 -0.19 14.19 -9.07
N LYS A 134 -1.20 15.06 -9.05
CA LYS A 134 -1.29 16.17 -8.08
C LYS A 134 -1.19 15.68 -6.64
N TYR A 135 -1.77 14.51 -6.35
CA TYR A 135 -1.89 13.98 -5.00
C TYR A 135 -0.91 12.82 -4.72
N ARG A 136 0.11 12.61 -5.56
CA ARG A 136 1.12 11.60 -5.27
C ARG A 136 1.95 12.04 -4.04
N PRO A 137 2.01 11.20 -2.98
CA PRO A 137 2.91 11.42 -1.84
C PRO A 137 4.37 11.60 -2.25
N LEU A 138 5.14 12.32 -1.43
CA LEU A 138 6.54 12.63 -1.72
C LEU A 138 7.53 11.70 -1.04
N TYR A 139 7.16 11.13 0.10
CA TYR A 139 8.05 10.27 0.91
C TYR A 139 7.39 8.96 1.35
N HIS A 140 6.15 8.72 0.95
CA HIS A 140 5.51 7.42 1.10
C HIS A 140 5.79 6.56 -0.12
N HIS A 141 5.98 5.25 0.09
CA HIS A 141 6.02 4.30 -1.02
C HIS A 141 4.69 4.28 -1.77
N THR A 142 4.76 4.26 -3.10
CA THR A 142 3.63 4.14 -4.03
C THR A 142 4.05 3.21 -5.17
N PRO A 143 3.14 2.57 -5.92
CA PRO A 143 3.57 1.91 -7.15
C PRO A 143 3.96 2.98 -8.17
N GLU A 144 4.83 2.66 -9.13
CA GLU A 144 5.15 3.59 -10.21
C GLU A 144 3.89 4.04 -10.97
N TRP A 145 2.95 3.13 -11.21
CA TRP A 145 1.61 3.39 -11.73
C TRP A 145 0.61 2.33 -11.27
N GLY A 146 -0.67 2.50 -11.61
CA GLY A 146 -1.72 1.51 -11.36
C GLY A 146 -2.22 1.52 -9.91
N TRP A 147 -2.86 0.43 -9.50
CA TRP A 147 -3.41 0.26 -8.15
C TRP A 147 -2.42 -0.45 -7.25
N MET A 148 -2.21 0.02 -6.02
CA MET A 148 -1.69 -0.83 -4.94
C MET A 148 -2.68 -0.98 -3.78
N ASN A 149 -2.59 -2.12 -3.10
CA ASN A 149 -3.09 -2.30 -1.73
C ASN A 149 -2.02 -2.92 -0.83
N ASP A 150 -2.30 -4.06 -0.22
CA ASP A 150 -1.60 -4.62 0.93
C ASP A 150 -0.08 -4.76 0.70
N PRO A 151 0.76 -4.35 1.66
CA PRO A 151 2.17 -4.74 1.68
C PRO A 151 2.32 -6.25 1.94
N ASN A 152 3.26 -6.89 1.26
CA ASN A 152 3.45 -8.34 1.23
C ASN A 152 4.93 -8.72 1.22
N GLY A 153 5.21 -9.99 1.49
CA GLY A 153 6.53 -10.58 1.21
C GLY A 153 7.71 -9.87 1.88
N MET A 154 7.49 -9.22 3.02
CA MET A 154 8.45 -8.28 3.59
C MET A 154 9.50 -8.98 4.46
N PHE A 155 10.77 -8.79 4.11
CA PHE A 155 11.91 -9.30 4.88
C PHE A 155 13.10 -8.34 4.81
N TYR A 156 13.99 -8.40 5.80
CA TYR A 156 15.25 -7.68 5.81
C TYR A 156 16.41 -8.65 5.59
N LYS A 157 17.29 -8.35 4.63
CA LYS A 157 18.47 -9.17 4.34
C LYS A 157 19.62 -8.30 3.86
N ASP A 158 20.81 -8.52 4.41
CA ASP A 158 22.07 -7.93 3.95
C ASP A 158 22.06 -6.40 3.78
N GLY A 159 21.39 -5.67 4.69
CA GLY A 159 21.30 -4.21 4.62
C GLY A 159 20.09 -3.67 3.87
N VAL A 160 19.27 -4.54 3.27
CA VAL A 160 18.18 -4.19 2.35
C VAL A 160 16.82 -4.58 2.93
N TRP A 161 15.89 -3.64 2.88
CA TRP A 161 14.48 -3.81 3.17
C TRP A 161 13.75 -4.21 1.88
N HIS A 162 13.14 -5.38 1.85
CA HIS A 162 12.33 -5.85 0.72
C HIS A 162 10.85 -5.63 0.98
N LEU A 163 10.16 -5.05 0.01
CA LEU A 163 8.73 -4.76 0.08
C LEU A 163 8.07 -5.27 -1.20
N CYS A 164 7.30 -6.35 -1.10
CA CYS A 164 6.31 -6.67 -2.11
C CYS A 164 4.98 -5.99 -1.75
N TYR A 165 4.06 -5.91 -2.72
CA TYR A 165 2.73 -5.36 -2.50
C TYR A 165 1.76 -5.84 -3.57
N GLN A 166 0.48 -5.96 -3.21
CA GLN A 166 -0.56 -6.24 -4.19
C GLN A 166 -0.68 -5.08 -5.19
N TRP A 167 -0.61 -5.39 -6.48
CA TRP A 167 -0.49 -4.43 -7.56
C TRP A 167 -1.36 -4.81 -8.77
N ASN A 168 -2.08 -3.84 -9.33
CA ASN A 168 -2.66 -3.94 -10.68
C ASN A 168 -1.80 -3.13 -11.67
N PRO A 169 -1.00 -3.78 -12.53
CA PRO A 169 -0.21 -3.07 -13.53
C PRO A 169 -1.04 -2.50 -14.69
N TYR A 170 -2.32 -2.91 -14.84
CA TYR A 170 -3.16 -2.60 -15.99
C TYR A 170 -4.29 -1.61 -15.68
N GLY A 171 -4.25 -0.96 -14.52
CA GLY A 171 -5.21 0.09 -14.18
C GLY A 171 -5.15 0.52 -12.73
N SER A 172 -5.82 1.64 -12.45
CA SER A 172 -5.88 2.29 -11.14
C SER A 172 -7.01 1.80 -10.26
N LYS A 173 -7.58 0.63 -10.53
CA LYS A 173 -8.68 0.04 -9.77
C LYS A 173 -8.32 -1.42 -9.46
N TRP A 174 -8.92 -1.97 -8.41
CA TRP A 174 -8.62 -3.33 -7.97
C TRP A 174 -8.98 -4.35 -9.07
N GLN A 175 -7.97 -5.03 -9.62
CA GLN A 175 -8.05 -6.10 -10.62
C GLN A 175 -6.63 -6.69 -10.85
N ASN A 176 -6.47 -7.88 -11.44
CA ASN A 176 -5.16 -8.43 -11.87
C ASN A 176 -4.07 -8.51 -10.78
N MET A 177 -4.44 -8.77 -9.52
CA MET A 177 -3.49 -8.70 -8.41
C MET A 177 -2.22 -9.52 -8.68
N THR A 178 -1.11 -8.81 -8.59
CA THR A 178 0.26 -9.24 -8.85
C THR A 178 1.09 -8.76 -7.65
N TRP A 179 2.17 -9.43 -7.28
CA TRP A 179 3.11 -8.84 -6.33
C TRP A 179 4.07 -7.91 -7.07
N GLY A 180 3.86 -6.59 -6.93
CA GLY A 180 4.89 -5.59 -7.21
C GLY A 180 6.07 -5.75 -6.23
N SER A 181 7.21 -5.15 -6.55
CA SER A 181 8.43 -5.28 -5.73
C SER A 181 9.20 -3.98 -5.65
N SER A 182 9.70 -3.67 -4.46
CA SER A 182 10.58 -2.53 -4.22
C SER A 182 11.57 -2.85 -3.11
N THR A 183 12.76 -2.23 -3.16
CA THR A 183 13.77 -2.33 -2.12
C THR A 183 14.18 -0.97 -1.60
N SER A 184 14.64 -0.91 -0.36
CA SER A 184 15.23 0.29 0.21
C SER A 184 16.37 -0.06 1.17
N THR A 185 17.32 0.84 1.36
CA THR A 185 18.34 0.73 2.41
C THR A 185 18.03 1.62 3.62
N ASP A 186 17.04 2.50 3.51
CA ASP A 186 16.71 3.52 4.52
C ASP A 186 15.20 3.70 4.77
N LEU A 187 14.36 2.83 4.19
CA LEU A 187 12.90 2.88 4.24
C LEU A 187 12.25 4.17 3.69
N ILE A 188 13.04 5.08 3.10
CA ILE A 188 12.60 6.37 2.55
C ILE A 188 12.68 6.32 1.02
N HIS A 189 13.87 5.97 0.52
CA HIS A 189 14.15 5.93 -0.91
C HIS A 189 13.96 4.50 -1.40
N TRP A 190 12.99 4.33 -2.29
CA TRP A 190 12.59 3.02 -2.81
C TRP A 190 13.04 2.86 -4.26
N GLU A 191 13.70 1.74 -4.52
CA GLU A 191 14.02 1.27 -5.87
C GLU A 191 12.93 0.29 -6.30
N HIS A 192 12.28 0.56 -7.43
CA HIS A 192 11.25 -0.30 -7.99
C HIS A 192 11.87 -1.40 -8.86
N HIS A 193 11.33 -2.61 -8.73
CA HIS A 193 11.75 -3.79 -9.50
C HIS A 193 10.59 -4.31 -10.35
N PRO A 194 10.85 -5.16 -11.35
CA PRO A 194 9.80 -5.94 -12.00
C PRO A 194 8.92 -6.68 -10.99
N ALA A 195 7.71 -7.06 -11.43
CA ALA A 195 6.80 -7.86 -10.60
C ALA A 195 7.51 -9.11 -10.06
N ALA A 196 7.47 -9.31 -8.75
CA ALA A 196 8.09 -10.46 -8.09
C ALA A 196 7.34 -11.75 -8.40
N ILE A 197 6.01 -11.72 -8.31
CA ILE A 197 5.14 -12.89 -8.56
C ILE A 197 3.95 -12.44 -9.39
N ILE A 198 3.76 -13.07 -10.55
CA ILE A 198 2.66 -12.79 -11.48
C ILE A 198 1.57 -13.87 -11.43
N PRO A 199 0.31 -13.53 -11.77
CA PRO A 199 -0.77 -14.50 -11.89
C PRO A 199 -0.42 -15.67 -12.82
N ASN A 200 -0.90 -16.85 -12.46
CA ASN A 200 -0.72 -18.08 -13.25
C ASN A 200 -2.07 -18.85 -13.35
N GLY A 201 -2.02 -20.12 -13.74
CA GLY A 201 -3.21 -20.97 -13.88
C GLY A 201 -4.06 -21.13 -12.60
N LEU A 202 -3.53 -20.79 -11.42
CA LEU A 202 -4.24 -20.83 -10.14
C LEU A 202 -4.92 -19.49 -9.78
N GLY A 203 -4.77 -18.45 -10.60
CA GLY A 203 -5.43 -17.17 -10.45
C GLY A 203 -4.51 -16.01 -10.07
N MET A 204 -5.10 -14.96 -9.49
CA MET A 204 -4.40 -13.77 -9.03
C MET A 204 -3.51 -14.06 -7.82
N VAL A 205 -2.53 -13.20 -7.58
CA VAL A 205 -1.57 -13.29 -6.47
C VAL A 205 -2.03 -12.39 -5.35
N PHE A 206 -2.76 -12.95 -4.39
CA PHE A 206 -3.21 -12.25 -3.19
C PHE A 206 -2.11 -12.15 -2.14
N SER A 207 -2.42 -11.49 -1.02
CA SER A 207 -1.50 -11.20 0.07
C SER A 207 -0.83 -12.43 0.66
N GLY A 208 0.29 -12.20 1.34
CA GLY A 208 1.12 -13.23 1.94
C GLY A 208 2.46 -12.67 2.42
N SER A 209 3.37 -13.56 2.80
CA SER A 209 4.63 -13.22 3.46
C SER A 209 5.82 -13.94 2.83
N SER A 210 7.01 -13.53 3.23
CA SER A 210 8.25 -14.19 2.85
C SER A 210 9.14 -14.40 4.07
N SER A 211 9.86 -15.51 4.06
CA SER A 211 10.78 -15.91 5.13
C SER A 211 12.08 -16.40 4.52
N ILE A 212 13.19 -16.15 5.24
CA ILE A 212 14.51 -16.65 4.86
C ILE A 212 14.69 -18.05 5.47
N ASP A 213 14.79 -19.08 4.63
CA ASP A 213 15.10 -20.44 5.10
C ASP A 213 16.61 -20.60 5.38
N ARG A 214 17.04 -20.05 6.51
CA ARG A 214 18.46 -20.07 6.95
C ARG A 214 19.05 -21.47 7.11
N SER A 215 18.21 -22.48 7.27
CA SER A 215 18.64 -23.86 7.48
C SER A 215 18.63 -24.71 6.20
N GLY A 216 17.89 -24.29 5.18
CA GLY A 216 17.57 -25.13 4.02
C GLY A 216 16.54 -26.22 4.33
N SER A 217 15.79 -26.09 5.43
CA SER A 217 14.77 -27.04 5.89
C SER A 217 13.65 -27.28 4.86
N ALA A 218 13.31 -26.26 4.06
CA ALA A 218 12.34 -26.37 3.00
C ALA A 218 12.91 -27.11 1.77
N GLY A 219 14.21 -27.46 1.75
CA GLY A 219 14.82 -28.22 0.67
C GLY A 219 15.05 -27.42 -0.61
N PHE A 220 14.96 -26.08 -0.55
CA PHE A 220 15.30 -25.17 -1.65
C PHE A 220 16.74 -24.66 -1.57
N GLY A 221 17.54 -25.19 -0.65
CA GLY A 221 18.89 -24.69 -0.38
C GLY A 221 18.89 -23.63 0.71
N LYS A 222 20.08 -23.43 1.28
CA LYS A 222 20.28 -22.55 2.43
C LYS A 222 20.11 -21.08 2.04
N ASP A 223 19.48 -20.30 2.91
CA ASP A 223 19.29 -18.86 2.78
C ASP A 223 18.41 -18.45 1.57
N ALA A 224 17.68 -19.42 0.99
CA ALA A 224 16.64 -19.16 0.02
C ALA A 224 15.53 -18.32 0.65
N VAL A 225 15.00 -17.36 -0.11
CA VAL A 225 13.81 -16.61 0.30
C VAL A 225 12.60 -17.36 -0.22
N VAL A 226 11.73 -17.79 0.68
CA VAL A 226 10.49 -18.51 0.32
C VAL A 226 9.33 -17.57 0.56
N ALA A 227 8.58 -17.28 -0.50
CA ALA A 227 7.32 -16.57 -0.45
C ALA A 227 6.17 -17.56 -0.38
N MET A 228 5.21 -17.29 0.51
CA MET A 228 3.92 -17.96 0.51
C MET A 228 2.83 -16.91 0.31
N TYR A 229 1.93 -17.20 -0.62
CA TYR A 229 0.91 -16.26 -1.06
C TYR A 229 -0.40 -16.99 -1.33
N THR A 230 -1.51 -16.28 -1.23
CA THR A 230 -2.81 -16.82 -1.63
C THR A 230 -2.93 -16.75 -3.16
N SER A 231 -3.08 -17.89 -3.83
CA SER A 231 -3.57 -17.95 -5.21
C SER A 231 -5.09 -17.82 -5.19
N ALA A 232 -5.61 -16.81 -5.88
CA ALA A 232 -7.02 -16.46 -5.89
C ALA A 232 -7.61 -16.62 -7.30
N GLY A 233 -8.22 -17.77 -7.53
CA GLY A 233 -8.94 -18.11 -8.75
C GLY A 233 -10.42 -18.33 -8.47
N VAL A 234 -10.94 -19.50 -8.82
CA VAL A 234 -12.29 -19.94 -8.40
C VAL A 234 -12.38 -20.12 -6.89
N SER A 235 -11.27 -20.47 -6.25
CA SER A 235 -11.13 -20.63 -4.80
C SER A 235 -9.81 -20.00 -4.34
N GLN A 236 -9.68 -19.77 -3.03
CA GLN A 236 -8.46 -19.27 -2.40
C GLN A 236 -7.65 -20.46 -1.86
N MET A 237 -6.37 -20.52 -2.23
CA MET A 237 -5.44 -21.60 -1.87
C MET A 237 -4.03 -21.04 -1.64
N GLN A 238 -3.19 -21.74 -0.89
CA GLN A 238 -1.86 -21.20 -0.54
C GLN A 238 -0.77 -21.84 -1.38
N SER A 239 0.04 -21.01 -2.02
CA SER A 239 1.08 -21.37 -2.96
C SER A 239 2.44 -20.85 -2.51
N LEU A 240 3.50 -21.50 -2.98
CA LEU A 240 4.89 -21.09 -2.74
C LEU A 240 5.56 -20.55 -4.00
N ALA A 241 6.45 -19.60 -3.81
CA ALA A 241 7.47 -19.23 -4.78
C ALA A 241 8.81 -19.08 -4.07
N VAL A 242 9.91 -19.29 -4.79
CA VAL A 242 11.25 -19.35 -4.19
C VAL A 242 12.19 -18.43 -4.95
N SER A 243 12.97 -17.65 -4.21
CA SER A 243 14.04 -16.83 -4.75
C SER A 243 15.41 -17.30 -4.25
N HIS A 244 16.36 -17.36 -5.17
CA HIS A 244 17.77 -17.65 -4.90
C HIS A 244 18.67 -16.41 -5.10
N ASP A 245 18.09 -15.26 -5.44
CA ASP A 245 18.78 -14.01 -5.75
C ASP A 245 18.34 -12.86 -4.84
N ASN A 246 18.11 -13.17 -3.56
CA ASN A 246 17.70 -12.23 -2.51
C ASN A 246 16.34 -11.55 -2.77
N GLY A 247 15.38 -12.28 -3.32
CA GLY A 247 14.00 -11.82 -3.51
C GLY A 247 13.81 -10.88 -4.70
N LEU A 248 14.77 -10.84 -5.64
CA LEU A 248 14.63 -10.06 -6.88
C LEU A 248 13.76 -10.81 -7.90
N THR A 249 13.98 -12.12 -8.05
CA THR A 249 13.17 -12.99 -8.91
C THR A 249 12.69 -14.22 -8.15
N TYR A 250 11.50 -14.70 -8.52
CA TYR A 250 10.87 -15.86 -7.89
C TYR A 250 10.47 -16.93 -8.91
N ASP A 251 10.88 -18.17 -8.65
CA ASP A 251 10.39 -19.35 -9.34
C ASP A 251 9.14 -19.89 -8.64
N ILE A 252 8.06 -20.09 -9.39
CA ILE A 252 6.84 -20.69 -8.85
C ILE A 252 7.11 -22.15 -8.50
N TYR A 253 6.73 -22.58 -7.29
CA TYR A 253 6.83 -23.98 -6.90
C TYR A 253 5.90 -24.84 -7.77
N PRO A 254 6.41 -25.80 -8.57
CA PRO A 254 5.58 -26.51 -9.56
C PRO A 254 4.46 -27.36 -8.96
N ALA A 255 4.58 -27.79 -7.70
CA ALA A 255 3.60 -28.63 -7.03
C ALA A 255 2.55 -27.83 -6.23
N ASN A 256 2.43 -26.53 -6.47
CA ASN A 256 1.39 -25.70 -5.87
C ASN A 256 -0.03 -26.20 -6.21
N PRO A 257 -1.02 -25.94 -5.33
CA PRO A 257 -0.90 -25.30 -4.01
C PRO A 257 -0.39 -26.25 -2.91
N VAL A 258 0.19 -25.70 -1.83
CA VAL A 258 0.66 -26.47 -0.66
C VAL A 258 -0.35 -26.55 0.49
N ILE A 259 -1.34 -25.65 0.52
CA ILE A 259 -2.49 -25.74 1.43
C ILE A 259 -3.77 -25.45 0.64
N THR A 260 -4.76 -26.32 0.83
CA THR A 260 -6.13 -26.17 0.36
C THR A 260 -7.09 -26.28 1.53
N MET A 261 -8.18 -25.52 1.51
CA MET A 261 -9.23 -25.52 2.54
C MET A 261 -10.60 -25.66 1.89
N GLU A 262 -11.59 -26.16 2.63
CA GLU A 262 -12.99 -26.24 2.16
C GLU A 262 -13.67 -24.86 2.11
N THR A 263 -13.16 -23.92 2.91
CA THR A 263 -13.65 -22.56 3.08
C THR A 263 -12.55 -21.54 2.77
N GLU A 264 -12.93 -20.29 2.52
CA GLU A 264 -11.97 -19.23 2.18
C GLU A 264 -10.99 -18.97 3.33
N ALA A 265 -9.71 -19.19 3.04
CA ALA A 265 -8.61 -18.81 3.91
C ALA A 265 -7.52 -18.12 3.08
N ARG A 266 -6.90 -17.08 3.63
CA ARG A 266 -5.92 -16.26 2.91
C ARG A 266 -4.90 -15.58 3.81
N ASP A 267 -3.97 -14.89 3.17
CA ASP A 267 -2.97 -14.01 3.75
C ASP A 267 -1.98 -14.74 4.68
N PRO A 268 -1.23 -15.73 4.16
CA PRO A 268 -0.32 -16.54 4.97
C PRO A 268 0.85 -15.70 5.53
N ASN A 269 1.00 -15.71 6.86
CA ASN A 269 2.16 -15.17 7.58
C ASN A 269 3.02 -16.31 8.15
N MET A 270 4.24 -16.47 7.65
CA MET A 270 5.17 -17.54 8.05
C MET A 270 6.41 -17.03 8.77
N PHE A 271 6.85 -17.77 9.79
CA PHE A 271 8.12 -17.54 10.47
C PHE A 271 8.69 -18.84 11.07
N TRP A 272 9.98 -18.84 11.38
CA TRP A 272 10.67 -19.96 12.01
C TRP A 272 10.61 -19.90 13.54
N ASP A 273 10.12 -20.96 14.18
CA ASP A 273 10.21 -21.17 15.62
C ASP A 273 11.55 -21.81 15.96
N ASN A 274 12.48 -21.01 16.49
CA ASN A 274 13.82 -21.47 16.88
C ASN A 274 13.81 -22.48 18.02
N ASP A 275 12.85 -22.38 18.94
CA ASP A 275 12.79 -23.23 20.14
C ASP A 275 12.34 -24.65 19.75
N LYS A 276 11.35 -24.74 18.85
CA LYS A 276 10.78 -26.01 18.38
C LYS A 276 11.37 -26.54 17.07
N LYS A 277 12.15 -25.72 16.37
CA LYS A 277 12.77 -26.05 15.07
C LYS A 277 11.75 -26.44 14.02
N GLN A 278 10.74 -25.60 13.83
CA GLN A 278 9.69 -25.79 12.84
C GLN A 278 9.20 -24.44 12.31
N TRP A 279 8.57 -24.46 11.13
CA TRP A 279 7.85 -23.31 10.61
C TRP A 279 6.49 -23.19 11.28
N ILE A 280 6.10 -21.97 11.62
CA ILE A 280 4.75 -21.58 12.03
C ILE A 280 4.13 -20.80 10.87
N LEU A 281 2.83 -21.03 10.65
CA LEU A 281 2.02 -20.24 9.75
C LEU A 281 0.76 -19.78 10.49
N VAL A 282 0.46 -18.49 10.36
CA VAL A 282 -0.84 -17.91 10.71
C VAL A 282 -1.58 -17.59 9.42
N LEU A 283 -2.82 -18.04 9.30
CA LEU A 283 -3.66 -17.86 8.10
C LEU A 283 -5.03 -17.33 8.50
N ALA A 284 -5.52 -16.30 7.82
CA ALA A 284 -6.85 -15.77 8.10
C ALA A 284 -7.94 -16.70 7.59
N HIS A 285 -8.84 -17.12 8.47
CA HIS A 285 -10.08 -17.80 8.11
C HIS A 285 -11.18 -16.75 7.94
N ALA A 286 -11.07 -15.99 6.85
CA ALA A 286 -11.57 -14.63 6.81
C ALA A 286 -13.08 -14.48 7.08
N LEU A 287 -13.89 -15.40 6.55
CA LEU A 287 -15.36 -15.41 6.72
C LEU A 287 -15.82 -16.02 8.06
N GLU A 288 -14.95 -16.75 8.75
CA GLU A 288 -15.23 -17.34 10.07
C GLU A 288 -14.74 -16.44 11.23
N HIS A 289 -14.10 -15.32 10.91
CA HIS A 289 -13.59 -14.31 11.85
C HIS A 289 -12.64 -14.90 12.90
N GLU A 290 -11.72 -15.75 12.44
CA GLU A 290 -10.67 -16.36 13.25
C GLU A 290 -9.36 -16.48 12.46
N MET A 291 -8.25 -16.73 13.17
CA MET A 291 -6.95 -17.06 12.61
C MET A 291 -6.65 -18.54 12.82
N LEU A 292 -6.17 -19.23 11.80
CA LEU A 292 -5.72 -20.61 11.86
C LEU A 292 -4.21 -20.66 12.08
N PHE A 293 -3.76 -21.62 12.90
CA PHE A 293 -2.35 -21.90 13.13
C PHE A 293 -1.96 -23.23 12.51
N PHE A 294 -0.85 -23.22 11.78
CA PHE A 294 -0.25 -24.41 11.22
C PHE A 294 1.23 -24.51 11.61
N THR A 295 1.75 -25.73 11.58
CA THR A 295 3.18 -26.00 11.71
C THR A 295 3.66 -26.82 10.52
N SER A 296 4.92 -26.65 10.12
CA SER A 296 5.54 -27.44 9.07
C SER A 296 7.04 -27.68 9.32
N PRO A 297 7.58 -28.86 8.99
CA PRO A 297 9.03 -29.07 8.98
C PRO A 297 9.72 -28.46 7.75
N ASP A 298 9.01 -28.23 6.65
CA ASP A 298 9.60 -28.00 5.31
C ASP A 298 8.86 -26.96 4.44
N MET A 299 7.91 -26.21 5.03
CA MET A 299 6.99 -25.27 4.37
C MET A 299 6.07 -25.89 3.29
N LYS A 300 6.17 -27.18 3.01
CA LYS A 300 5.40 -27.88 1.97
C LYS A 300 4.30 -28.73 2.57
N GLN A 301 4.61 -29.41 3.67
CA GLN A 301 3.67 -30.23 4.42
C GLN A 301 3.23 -29.48 5.67
N TRP A 302 2.00 -28.99 5.69
CA TRP A 302 1.44 -28.23 6.81
C TRP A 302 0.47 -29.08 7.61
N THR A 303 0.56 -28.98 8.93
CA THR A 303 -0.44 -29.56 9.84
C THR A 303 -1.15 -28.45 10.60
N ILE A 304 -2.48 -28.40 10.50
CA ILE A 304 -3.30 -27.49 11.30
C ILE A 304 -3.20 -27.86 12.79
N ARG A 305 -3.08 -26.85 13.65
CA ARG A 305 -2.93 -27.02 15.11
C ARG A 305 -4.13 -26.49 15.88
N GLY A 306 -4.73 -25.40 15.43
CA GLY A 306 -5.89 -24.81 16.07
C GLY A 306 -6.28 -23.48 15.43
N SER A 307 -7.25 -22.82 16.04
CA SER A 307 -7.70 -21.48 15.65
C SER A 307 -7.80 -20.56 16.86
N PHE A 308 -7.85 -19.25 16.61
CA PHE A 308 -8.07 -18.22 17.63
C PHE A 308 -8.94 -17.09 17.07
N GLY A 309 -9.83 -16.57 17.92
CA GLY A 309 -10.43 -15.25 17.70
C GLY A 309 -11.94 -15.24 17.50
N LYS A 310 -12.58 -16.38 17.23
CA LYS A 310 -14.05 -16.43 17.02
C LYS A 310 -14.81 -15.83 18.21
N GLY A 311 -15.56 -14.76 17.96
CA GLY A 311 -16.30 -14.03 18.99
C GLY A 311 -15.47 -13.12 19.89
N LEU A 312 -14.19 -12.90 19.59
CA LEU A 312 -13.28 -12.02 20.32
C LEU A 312 -12.89 -10.82 19.45
N GLY A 313 -12.61 -9.68 20.09
CA GLY A 313 -12.23 -8.45 19.37
C GLY A 313 -13.36 -7.92 18.48
N ALA A 314 -12.99 -7.14 17.46
CA ALA A 314 -13.92 -6.69 16.43
C ALA A 314 -14.24 -7.82 15.44
N GLN A 315 -15.53 -7.97 15.14
CA GLN A 315 -16.09 -9.09 14.35
C GLN A 315 -17.03 -8.57 13.23
N GLY A 316 -16.99 -7.27 12.94
CA GLY A 316 -17.92 -6.60 12.02
C GLY A 316 -17.65 -6.82 10.53
N GLY A 317 -16.63 -7.59 10.18
CA GLY A 317 -16.24 -7.91 8.82
C GLY A 317 -15.11 -8.93 8.79
N VAL A 318 -14.61 -9.19 7.58
CA VAL A 318 -13.63 -10.25 7.35
C VAL A 318 -12.32 -9.97 8.06
N TRP A 319 -11.72 -11.00 8.63
CA TRP A 319 -10.38 -10.94 9.20
C TRP A 319 -9.35 -11.23 8.12
N GLU A 320 -8.30 -10.42 8.04
CA GLU A 320 -7.31 -10.44 6.96
C GLU A 320 -5.91 -10.16 7.52
N CYS A 321 -4.89 -10.43 6.70
CA CYS A 321 -3.49 -10.06 6.89
C CYS A 321 -2.99 -10.25 8.34
N PRO A 322 -2.95 -11.48 8.88
CA PRO A 322 -2.40 -11.74 10.20
C PRO A 322 -0.90 -11.49 10.23
N ASP A 323 -0.39 -11.15 11.41
CA ASP A 323 1.04 -11.16 11.69
C ASP A 323 1.28 -11.49 13.17
N LEU A 324 2.16 -12.45 13.46
CA LEU A 324 2.37 -12.98 14.81
C LEU A 324 3.84 -12.92 15.18
N PHE A 325 4.15 -12.22 16.26
CA PHE A 325 5.52 -12.07 16.74
C PHE A 325 5.59 -11.87 18.25
N ARG A 326 6.77 -12.13 18.83
CA ARG A 326 7.05 -11.95 20.26
C ARG A 326 7.80 -10.64 20.47
N LEU A 327 7.41 -9.87 21.48
CA LEU A 327 8.01 -8.59 21.86
C LEU A 327 8.22 -8.49 23.37
N LYS A 328 9.26 -7.76 23.76
CA LYS A 328 9.47 -7.33 25.15
C LYS A 328 8.47 -6.22 25.50
N VAL A 329 7.96 -6.25 26.74
CA VAL A 329 7.15 -5.17 27.30
C VAL A 329 8.08 -4.11 27.91
N ASP A 330 8.05 -2.91 27.34
CA ASP A 330 8.92 -1.79 27.69
C ASP A 330 8.91 -1.51 29.20
N GLY A 331 10.11 -1.34 29.77
CA GLY A 331 10.29 -1.07 31.20
C GLY A 331 10.17 -2.29 32.12
N THR A 332 9.95 -3.50 31.57
CA THR A 332 9.84 -4.75 32.34
C THR A 332 10.75 -5.84 31.75
N ASP A 333 10.81 -7.03 32.37
CA ASP A 333 11.46 -8.22 31.78
C ASP A 333 10.45 -9.21 31.15
N LYS A 334 9.18 -8.80 31.03
CA LYS A 334 8.13 -9.63 30.42
C LYS A 334 8.28 -9.62 28.90
N GLU A 335 8.00 -10.75 28.28
CA GLU A 335 7.75 -10.88 26.84
C GLU A 335 6.31 -11.33 26.62
N LYS A 336 5.71 -10.84 25.53
CA LYS A 336 4.36 -11.22 25.11
C LYS A 336 4.33 -11.45 23.61
N TRP A 337 3.49 -12.39 23.19
CA TRP A 337 3.13 -12.52 21.79
C TRP A 337 2.08 -11.49 21.44
N MET A 338 2.18 -10.97 20.23
CA MET A 338 1.21 -10.06 19.65
C MET A 338 0.75 -10.60 18.31
N LEU A 339 -0.57 -10.73 18.16
CA LEU A 339 -1.24 -11.09 16.91
C LEU A 339 -1.89 -9.83 16.35
N ILE A 340 -1.41 -9.37 15.20
CA ILE A 340 -2.10 -8.38 14.38
C ILE A 340 -3.23 -9.08 13.63
N CYS A 341 -4.39 -8.44 13.58
CA CYS A 341 -5.52 -8.84 12.77
C CYS A 341 -6.07 -7.60 12.06
N ASN A 342 -6.01 -7.61 10.74
CA ASN A 342 -6.66 -6.59 9.93
C ASN A 342 -8.14 -6.97 9.75
N ILE A 343 -9.04 -5.99 9.72
CA ILE A 343 -10.49 -6.23 9.57
C ILE A 343 -11.16 -5.29 8.54
N ASN A 344 -12.05 -5.84 7.70
CA ASN A 344 -12.84 -5.04 6.75
C ASN A 344 -14.26 -5.62 6.47
N PRO A 345 -15.34 -4.82 6.60
CA PRO A 345 -15.44 -3.57 7.37
C PRO A 345 -15.39 -3.87 8.88
N GLY A 346 -15.61 -2.86 9.72
CA GLY A 346 -15.69 -3.04 11.19
C GLY A 346 -14.63 -2.26 11.96
N GLY A 347 -13.88 -1.39 11.28
CA GLY A 347 -13.00 -0.43 11.93
C GLY A 347 -13.74 0.60 12.80
N PRO A 348 -13.03 1.26 13.73
CA PRO A 348 -13.63 2.13 14.74
C PRO A 348 -14.37 3.36 14.16
N PHE A 349 -14.05 3.73 12.91
CA PHE A 349 -14.68 4.85 12.18
C PHE A 349 -15.29 4.41 10.84
N GLY A 350 -15.68 3.14 10.75
CA GLY A 350 -16.18 2.51 9.53
C GLY A 350 -15.06 2.04 8.60
N GLY A 351 -15.40 1.09 7.73
CA GLY A 351 -14.45 0.51 6.78
C GLY A 351 -13.38 -0.34 7.45
N SER A 352 -12.19 -0.28 6.89
CA SER A 352 -11.05 -1.13 7.23
C SER A 352 -10.24 -0.59 8.42
N ALA A 353 -9.63 -1.45 9.24
CA ALA A 353 -8.75 -1.07 10.34
C ALA A 353 -7.82 -2.19 10.81
N VAL A 354 -6.89 -1.86 11.72
CA VAL A 354 -5.91 -2.77 12.31
C VAL A 354 -6.22 -2.99 13.79
N GLN A 355 -6.76 -4.16 14.15
CA GLN A 355 -6.87 -4.59 15.54
C GLN A 355 -5.70 -5.50 15.93
N TYR A 356 -5.49 -5.71 17.22
CA TYR A 356 -4.48 -6.63 17.71
C TYR A 356 -4.87 -7.28 19.03
N PHE A 357 -4.21 -8.40 19.32
CA PHE A 357 -4.30 -9.14 20.57
C PHE A 357 -2.91 -9.33 21.15
N THR A 358 -2.75 -9.10 22.45
CA THR A 358 -1.56 -9.54 23.20
C THR A 358 -1.88 -10.84 23.92
N GLY A 359 -0.88 -11.66 24.18
CA GLY A 359 -1.09 -12.94 24.86
C GLY A 359 0.13 -13.83 24.86
N ASP A 360 -0.13 -15.12 25.05
CA ASP A 360 0.87 -16.17 25.04
C ASP A 360 0.58 -17.14 23.89
N PHE A 361 1.60 -17.47 23.10
CA PHE A 361 1.53 -18.48 22.04
C PHE A 361 2.50 -19.59 22.37
N ASP A 362 1.97 -20.82 22.42
CA ASP A 362 2.76 -21.99 22.77
C ASP A 362 3.30 -22.73 21.55
N GLY A 363 3.14 -22.20 20.33
CA GLY A 363 3.46 -22.86 19.06
C GLY A 363 2.28 -23.60 18.42
N ASN A 364 1.14 -23.72 19.11
CA ASN A 364 -0.08 -24.35 18.61
C ASN A 364 -1.34 -23.49 18.86
N THR A 365 -1.44 -22.88 20.04
CA THR A 365 -2.62 -22.13 20.49
C THR A 365 -2.21 -20.76 21.00
N PHE A 366 -2.96 -19.74 20.60
CA PHE A 366 -2.83 -18.38 21.11
C PHE A 366 -3.84 -18.14 22.22
N LYS A 367 -3.36 -17.76 23.40
CA LYS A 367 -4.19 -17.37 24.54
C LYS A 367 -4.06 -15.87 24.76
N ALA A 368 -5.11 -15.12 24.43
CA ALA A 368 -5.15 -13.69 24.62
C ALA A 368 -5.12 -13.30 26.11
N ASP A 369 -4.47 -12.17 26.39
CA ASP A 369 -4.57 -11.49 27.67
C ASP A 369 -6.01 -10.98 27.89
N THR A 370 -6.42 -10.91 29.16
CA THR A 370 -7.73 -10.43 29.56
C THR A 370 -7.62 -9.18 30.42
N ASP A 371 -8.64 -8.33 30.35
CA ASP A 371 -8.85 -7.25 31.30
C ASP A 371 -9.08 -7.79 32.74
N LYS A 372 -9.20 -6.89 33.70
CA LYS A 372 -9.50 -7.22 35.11
C LYS A 372 -10.82 -7.97 35.34
N ASN A 373 -11.73 -7.96 34.37
CA ASN A 373 -13.02 -8.64 34.42
C ASN A 373 -13.00 -10.00 33.70
N GLY A 374 -11.85 -10.39 33.12
CA GLY A 374 -11.70 -11.63 32.37
C GLY A 374 -12.12 -11.55 30.90
N ASN A 375 -12.30 -10.34 30.34
CA ASN A 375 -12.67 -10.14 28.93
C ASN A 375 -11.44 -9.85 28.05
N VAL A 376 -11.45 -10.33 26.81
CA VAL A 376 -10.45 -9.94 25.81
C VAL A 376 -10.87 -8.59 25.21
N ALA A 377 -10.10 -7.54 25.48
CA ALA A 377 -10.40 -6.19 25.00
C ALA A 377 -10.07 -6.03 23.51
N THR A 378 -10.93 -5.35 22.76
CA THR A 378 -10.63 -4.89 21.39
C THR A 378 -9.65 -3.73 21.45
N LYS A 379 -8.46 -3.90 20.85
CA LYS A 379 -7.41 -2.87 20.80
C LYS A 379 -7.06 -2.55 19.36
N TRP A 380 -6.78 -1.28 19.06
CA TRP A 380 -6.49 -0.77 17.72
C TRP A 380 -5.07 -0.21 17.65
N LEU A 381 -4.34 -0.48 16.56
CA LEU A 381 -2.99 0.08 16.35
C LEU A 381 -3.00 1.49 15.78
N ASP A 382 -4.08 1.86 15.07
CA ASP A 382 -4.29 3.17 14.48
C ASP A 382 -5.77 3.54 14.61
N TYR A 383 -6.02 4.79 14.97
CA TYR A 383 -7.36 5.35 15.16
C TYR A 383 -7.76 6.30 14.02
N GLY A 384 -6.98 6.38 12.94
CA GLY A 384 -7.37 6.98 11.69
C GLY A 384 -8.14 6.01 10.79
N LYS A 385 -8.62 6.49 9.64
CA LYS A 385 -9.32 5.64 8.67
C LYS A 385 -8.39 4.95 7.69
N ASP A 386 -7.18 5.47 7.48
CA ASP A 386 -6.33 5.11 6.34
C ASP A 386 -5.07 4.34 6.75
N ASN A 387 -5.25 3.29 7.55
CA ASN A 387 -4.21 2.32 7.83
C ASN A 387 -4.85 0.92 7.88
N TYR A 388 -4.50 0.08 6.89
CA TYR A 388 -5.02 -1.27 6.74
C TYR A 388 -3.94 -2.23 6.27
N ALA A 389 -4.18 -3.54 6.36
CA ALA A 389 -3.24 -4.59 5.95
C ALA A 389 -1.82 -4.35 6.52
N LEU A 390 -1.75 -3.88 7.76
CA LEU A 390 -0.48 -3.59 8.41
C LEU A 390 0.19 -4.90 8.81
N VAL A 391 1.37 -5.15 8.26
CA VAL A 391 2.20 -6.33 8.53
C VAL A 391 3.66 -5.92 8.68
N SER A 392 4.49 -6.79 9.24
CA SER A 392 5.88 -6.50 9.59
C SER A 392 6.91 -7.15 8.67
N TRP A 393 8.10 -6.56 8.62
CA TRP A 393 9.29 -7.20 8.04
C TRP A 393 9.76 -8.33 8.95
N SER A 394 10.04 -9.49 8.34
CA SER A 394 10.82 -10.55 8.99
C SER A 394 12.32 -10.21 9.01
N ASP A 395 13.07 -10.88 9.90
CA ASP A 395 14.54 -10.79 9.97
C ASP A 395 15.15 -9.39 10.21
N VAL A 396 14.36 -8.43 10.70
CA VAL A 396 14.88 -7.10 11.11
C VAL A 396 15.86 -7.25 12.29
N PRO A 397 17.03 -6.59 12.26
CA PRO A 397 18.03 -6.69 13.31
C PRO A 397 17.59 -6.07 14.64
N ASP A 398 18.38 -6.33 15.68
CA ASP A 398 18.25 -5.74 17.03
C ASP A 398 16.91 -6.02 17.74
N GLY A 399 16.18 -7.05 17.30
CA GLY A 399 14.89 -7.42 17.87
C GLY A 399 13.78 -6.40 17.61
N ARG A 400 14.00 -5.47 16.68
CA ARG A 400 12.98 -4.49 16.27
C ARG A 400 11.87 -5.19 15.50
N ARG A 401 10.65 -4.66 15.64
CA ARG A 401 9.50 -5.06 14.83
C ARG A 401 9.02 -3.87 14.03
N VAL A 402 9.53 -3.75 12.81
CA VAL A 402 9.14 -2.67 11.89
C VAL A 402 8.01 -3.17 11.00
N ALA A 403 6.99 -2.36 10.80
CA ALA A 403 5.78 -2.66 10.06
C ALA A 403 5.37 -1.50 9.17
N ILE A 404 4.55 -1.80 8.15
CA ILE A 404 3.98 -0.81 7.25
C ILE A 404 2.58 -1.27 6.85
N GLY A 405 1.67 -0.31 6.67
CA GLY A 405 0.30 -0.59 6.22
C GLY A 405 0.02 -0.05 4.83
N TRP A 406 -1.09 -0.47 4.25
CA TRP A 406 -1.74 0.19 3.14
C TRP A 406 -2.44 1.46 3.64
N MET A 407 -2.01 2.62 3.14
CA MET A 407 -2.55 3.93 3.52
C MET A 407 -3.82 4.24 2.70
N SER A 408 -4.89 3.50 2.97
CA SER A 408 -6.20 3.71 2.36
C SER A 408 -7.30 3.01 3.16
N ASN A 409 -8.53 3.05 2.65
CA ASN A 409 -9.68 2.38 3.23
C ASN A 409 -10.61 1.85 2.13
N TRP A 410 -11.06 0.59 2.26
CA TRP A 410 -11.92 -0.04 1.26
C TRP A 410 -13.23 0.72 0.98
N GLN A 411 -13.73 1.55 1.90
CA GLN A 411 -14.94 2.35 1.68
C GLN A 411 -14.83 3.36 0.53
N TYR A 412 -13.62 3.80 0.20
CA TYR A 412 -13.41 4.84 -0.81
C TYR A 412 -12.11 4.71 -1.59
N ALA A 413 -11.31 3.66 -1.37
CA ALA A 413 -10.03 3.47 -2.04
C ALA A 413 -10.16 3.60 -3.56
N ALA A 414 -11.20 2.98 -4.15
CA ALA A 414 -11.52 3.10 -5.56
C ALA A 414 -11.85 4.52 -6.01
N GLU A 415 -12.35 5.41 -5.17
CA GLU A 415 -12.93 6.70 -5.58
C GLU A 415 -12.06 7.92 -5.21
N VAL A 416 -10.90 7.72 -4.58
CA VAL A 416 -9.96 8.83 -4.32
C VAL A 416 -9.56 9.56 -5.61
N PRO A 417 -9.29 10.88 -5.57
CA PRO A 417 -9.10 11.70 -6.77
C PRO A 417 -7.69 11.58 -7.38
N THR A 418 -7.21 10.35 -7.61
CA THR A 418 -6.00 10.02 -8.37
C THR A 418 -6.35 9.06 -9.51
N MET A 419 -5.59 9.05 -10.59
CA MET A 419 -5.88 8.21 -11.75
C MET A 419 -4.69 7.35 -12.20
N GLN A 420 -3.51 7.91 -12.47
CA GLN A 420 -2.37 7.15 -13.00
C GLN A 420 -1.75 6.20 -11.96
N PHE A 421 -1.89 6.55 -10.68
CA PHE A 421 -1.58 5.69 -9.56
C PHE A 421 -2.73 5.73 -8.56
N ARG A 422 -2.76 4.74 -7.68
CA ARG A 422 -3.69 4.75 -6.55
C ARG A 422 -3.08 4.05 -5.35
N SER A 423 -3.31 4.70 -4.21
CA SER A 423 -2.82 4.32 -2.89
C SER A 423 -1.32 4.48 -2.68
N ALA A 424 -0.93 4.39 -1.42
CA ALA A 424 0.43 4.41 -0.93
C ALA A 424 0.54 3.47 0.27
N ASN A 425 1.74 3.17 0.73
CA ASN A 425 1.94 2.65 2.06
C ASN A 425 1.99 3.78 3.10
N THR A 426 1.74 3.47 4.38
CA THR A 426 1.94 4.39 5.51
C THR A 426 3.42 4.69 5.70
N LEU A 427 3.78 5.61 6.60
CA LEU A 427 5.16 5.62 7.12
C LEU A 427 5.51 4.24 7.72
N PRO A 428 6.76 3.77 7.57
CA PRO A 428 7.27 2.62 8.32
C PRO A 428 7.23 2.89 9.83
N ARG A 429 6.82 1.89 10.61
CA ARG A 429 6.51 2.03 12.04
C ARG A 429 7.18 0.96 12.87
N GLU A 430 7.72 1.32 14.02
CA GLU A 430 8.19 0.37 15.01
C GLU A 430 7.08 0.04 16.01
N ILE A 431 6.82 -1.26 16.17
CA ILE A 431 5.87 -1.80 17.13
C ILE A 431 6.62 -2.18 18.42
N ARG A 432 6.10 -1.70 19.55
CA ARG A 432 6.60 -2.03 20.90
C ARG A 432 5.43 -2.30 21.82
N LEU A 433 5.65 -3.05 22.88
CA LEU A 433 4.63 -3.28 23.91
C LEU A 433 4.92 -2.43 25.15
N PHE A 434 3.87 -1.95 25.82
CA PHE A 434 3.97 -1.19 27.07
C PHE A 434 2.81 -1.53 28.01
N GLU A 435 2.98 -1.30 29.31
CA GLU A 435 1.88 -1.41 30.28
C GLU A 435 1.12 -0.08 30.37
N GLY A 436 -0.20 -0.15 30.18
CA GLY A 436 -1.12 0.95 30.43
C GLY A 436 -1.38 1.14 31.92
N LEU A 437 -2.02 2.25 32.27
CA LEU A 437 -2.29 2.59 33.68
C LEU A 437 -3.35 1.71 34.35
N ASP A 438 -4.16 1.04 33.55
CA ASP A 438 -5.09 0.00 33.99
C ASP A 438 -4.40 -1.35 34.23
N GLY A 439 -3.08 -1.44 33.97
CA GLY A 439 -2.27 -2.65 34.11
C GLY A 439 -2.35 -3.59 32.91
N GLU A 440 -3.07 -3.22 31.86
CA GLU A 440 -3.10 -4.01 30.62
C GLU A 440 -1.87 -3.77 29.76
N THR A 441 -1.51 -4.76 28.93
CA THR A 441 -0.48 -4.59 27.90
C THR A 441 -1.08 -3.99 26.63
N TYR A 442 -0.46 -2.96 26.10
CA TYR A 442 -0.81 -2.28 24.85
C TYR A 442 0.36 -2.28 23.89
N ALA A 443 0.07 -2.07 22.61
CA ALA A 443 1.06 -1.85 21.57
C ALA A 443 1.13 -0.37 21.20
N SER A 444 2.35 0.16 21.12
CA SER A 444 2.62 1.41 20.43
C SER A 444 3.02 1.13 18.98
N CYS A 445 2.58 1.97 18.05
CA CYS A 445 2.91 1.94 16.63
C CYS A 445 3.55 3.28 16.24
N GLY A 446 4.83 3.45 16.57
CA GLY A 446 5.56 4.72 16.42
C GLY A 446 6.32 4.80 15.11
N VAL A 447 6.63 6.00 14.64
CA VAL A 447 7.43 6.19 13.41
C VAL A 447 8.81 5.55 13.56
N ALA A 448 9.22 4.74 12.58
CA ALA A 448 10.54 4.11 12.55
C ALA A 448 11.67 5.17 12.57
N GLN A 449 12.79 4.83 13.21
CA GLN A 449 13.90 5.77 13.41
C GLN A 449 14.50 6.28 12.09
N GLU A 450 14.43 5.48 11.03
CA GLU A 450 14.93 5.79 9.70
C GLU A 450 14.29 7.08 9.17
N MET A 451 13.03 7.36 9.52
CA MET A 451 12.31 8.57 9.10
C MET A 451 12.90 9.86 9.68
N LEU A 452 13.83 9.78 10.63
CA LEU A 452 14.64 10.94 11.01
C LEU A 452 15.50 11.46 9.85
N GLY A 453 15.85 10.59 8.88
CA GLY A 453 16.55 10.96 7.65
C GLY A 453 15.76 11.93 6.77
N LEU A 454 14.44 11.95 6.87
CA LEU A 454 13.59 12.93 6.19
C LEU A 454 13.73 14.35 6.75
N ARG A 455 14.28 14.54 7.97
CA ARG A 455 14.36 15.87 8.57
C ARG A 455 15.34 16.76 7.82
N GLY A 456 14.78 17.77 7.16
CA GLY A 456 15.52 18.90 6.64
C GLY A 456 15.73 19.99 7.70
N LYS A 457 15.80 21.23 7.23
CA LYS A 457 16.01 22.40 8.10
C LYS A 457 14.76 22.68 8.93
N THR A 458 14.96 23.15 10.16
CA THR A 458 13.89 23.76 10.97
C THR A 458 13.41 25.03 10.27
N PHE A 459 12.16 25.01 9.82
CA PHE A 459 11.48 26.10 9.12
C PHE A 459 10.91 27.12 10.10
N THR A 460 10.22 26.62 11.13
CA THR A 460 9.63 27.43 12.21
C THR A 460 9.88 26.74 13.54
N GLU A 461 10.17 27.51 14.59
CA GLU A 461 10.28 26.98 15.95
C GLU A 461 9.68 27.90 17.02
N ALA A 462 9.23 27.30 18.11
CA ALA A 462 8.88 27.99 19.34
C ALA A 462 9.14 27.10 20.56
N LYS A 463 10.05 27.54 21.43
CA LYS A 463 10.49 26.76 22.61
C LYS A 463 9.38 26.61 23.66
N ARG A 464 8.66 27.70 23.96
CA ARG A 464 7.57 27.72 24.94
C ARG A 464 6.53 28.77 24.57
N LEU A 465 5.26 28.38 24.59
CA LEU A 465 4.12 29.19 24.21
C LEU A 465 2.99 28.96 25.22
N SER A 466 2.57 30.00 25.93
CA SER A 466 1.26 29.97 26.58
C SER A 466 0.18 30.17 25.52
N VAL A 467 -0.81 29.29 25.47
CA VAL A 467 -1.97 29.38 24.57
C VAL A 467 -3.25 29.65 25.37
N SER A 468 -4.19 30.32 24.73
CA SER A 468 -5.53 30.65 25.24
C SER A 468 -6.49 30.76 24.05
N GLY A 469 -7.67 31.35 24.23
CA GLY A 469 -8.64 31.53 23.14
C GLY A 469 -8.13 32.35 21.94
N LYS A 470 -7.06 33.13 22.09
CA LYS A 470 -6.42 33.82 20.95
C LYS A 470 -5.51 32.86 20.19
N LYS A 471 -5.85 32.62 18.92
CA LYS A 471 -5.07 31.86 17.95
C LYS A 471 -3.68 32.45 17.74
N LYS A 472 -2.65 31.61 17.83
CA LYS A 472 -1.26 31.92 17.44
C LYS A 472 -0.94 31.17 16.16
N SER A 473 -0.41 31.87 15.16
CA SER A 473 -0.17 31.32 13.83
C SER A 473 1.32 31.17 13.54
N PHE A 474 1.67 30.11 12.83
CA PHE A 474 3.01 29.76 12.39
C PHE A 474 2.94 29.40 10.91
N ALA A 475 3.90 29.89 10.12
CA ALA A 475 3.99 29.49 8.72
C ALA A 475 4.45 28.04 8.60
N LEU A 476 3.88 27.33 7.62
CA LEU A 476 4.35 26.04 7.12
C LEU A 476 5.10 26.25 5.81
N PRO A 477 6.04 25.36 5.44
CA PRO A 477 6.76 25.48 4.18
C PRO A 477 5.79 25.37 2.98
N GLU A 478 6.02 26.16 1.93
CA GLU A 478 5.32 25.99 0.64
C GLU A 478 6.09 25.06 -0.33
N SER A 479 7.39 24.84 -0.06
CA SER A 479 8.21 23.87 -0.79
C SER A 479 7.66 22.45 -0.64
N ASN A 480 7.98 21.56 -1.59
CA ASN A 480 7.59 20.15 -1.55
C ASN A 480 6.07 19.98 -1.33
N SER A 481 5.26 20.78 -2.01
CA SER A 481 3.78 20.72 -1.90
C SER A 481 3.25 20.86 -0.47
N GLY A 482 3.96 21.55 0.42
CA GLY A 482 3.57 21.72 1.83
C GLY A 482 4.01 20.59 2.75
N ALA A 483 4.77 19.61 2.25
CA ALA A 483 5.18 18.47 3.03
C ALA A 483 6.15 18.87 4.14
N CYS A 484 5.87 18.42 5.37
CA CYS A 484 6.65 18.76 6.56
C CYS A 484 6.45 17.77 7.71
N GLU A 485 7.38 17.77 8.65
CA GLU A 485 7.20 17.16 9.97
C GLU A 485 6.99 18.28 11.00
N ILE A 486 5.98 18.14 11.85
CA ILE A 486 5.70 19.03 12.96
C ILE A 486 5.86 18.23 14.26
N THR A 487 6.72 18.71 15.16
CA THR A 487 6.89 18.14 16.50
C THR A 487 6.49 19.17 17.54
N LEU A 488 5.80 18.77 18.60
CA LEU A 488 5.47 19.66 19.72
C LEU A 488 5.02 18.87 20.95
N ASP A 489 5.07 19.55 22.09
CA ASP A 489 4.60 19.05 23.38
C ASP A 489 3.43 19.90 23.87
N MET A 490 2.34 19.25 24.29
CA MET A 490 1.15 19.91 24.80
C MET A 490 0.96 19.61 26.28
N ASN A 491 1.00 20.66 27.11
CA ASN A 491 0.67 20.58 28.52
C ASN A 491 -0.67 21.27 28.78
N LYS A 492 -1.63 20.54 29.35
CA LYS A 492 -2.99 21.05 29.54
C LYS A 492 -3.09 22.30 30.40
N GLY A 493 -2.19 22.53 31.36
CA GLY A 493 -2.35 23.62 32.33
C GLY A 493 -3.75 23.64 32.94
N LYS A 494 -4.51 24.71 32.68
CA LYS A 494 -5.92 24.86 33.08
C LYS A 494 -6.91 24.71 31.91
N SER A 495 -6.46 24.39 30.70
CA SER A 495 -7.33 24.26 29.52
C SER A 495 -8.08 22.92 29.50
N SER A 496 -9.33 22.94 29.03
CA SER A 496 -10.09 21.74 28.72
C SER A 496 -9.71 21.14 27.37
N LYS A 497 -9.26 21.99 26.42
CA LYS A 497 -8.79 21.55 25.10
C LYS A 497 -7.58 22.34 24.63
N ILE A 498 -6.66 21.67 23.95
CA ILE A 498 -5.60 22.30 23.16
C ILE A 498 -5.87 21.98 21.69
N LEU A 499 -5.87 23.00 20.83
CA LEU A 499 -6.22 22.88 19.42
C LEU A 499 -5.01 23.19 18.54
N LEU A 500 -4.88 22.41 17.47
CA LEU A 500 -4.00 22.63 16.35
C LEU A 500 -4.83 22.65 15.07
N THR A 501 -4.56 23.59 14.17
CA THR A 501 -5.26 23.64 12.88
C THR A 501 -4.25 23.89 11.78
N LEU A 502 -4.18 22.96 10.82
CA LEU A 502 -3.51 23.18 9.54
C LEU A 502 -4.53 23.84 8.61
N SER A 503 -4.14 24.90 7.92
CA SER A 503 -5.03 25.60 6.98
C SER A 503 -4.28 26.19 5.79
N ASN A 504 -5.02 26.46 4.71
CA ASN A 504 -4.51 27.16 3.53
C ASN A 504 -5.35 28.40 3.18
N LYS A 505 -4.93 29.09 2.13
CA LYS A 505 -5.58 30.32 1.61
C LYS A 505 -6.98 30.09 1.03
N GLU A 506 -7.32 28.84 0.68
CA GLU A 506 -8.63 28.45 0.13
C GLU A 506 -9.68 28.24 1.24
N GLY A 507 -9.29 28.39 2.51
CA GLY A 507 -10.15 28.15 3.67
C GLY A 507 -10.30 26.66 4.03
N GLU A 508 -9.52 25.79 3.39
CA GLU A 508 -9.46 24.36 3.72
C GLU A 508 -8.64 24.17 4.99
N CYS A 509 -9.03 23.21 5.83
CA CYS A 509 -8.34 22.94 7.08
C CYS A 509 -8.50 21.51 7.59
N VAL A 510 -7.52 21.13 8.41
CA VAL A 510 -7.57 19.93 9.27
C VAL A 510 -7.41 20.40 10.70
N SER A 511 -8.43 20.15 11.52
CA SER A 511 -8.44 20.54 12.92
C SER A 511 -8.13 19.34 13.80
N MET A 512 -7.22 19.51 14.74
CA MET A 512 -6.82 18.48 15.68
C MET A 512 -6.93 19.02 17.09
N TRP A 513 -7.33 18.19 18.05
CA TRP A 513 -7.40 18.65 19.44
C TRP A 513 -7.14 17.53 20.44
N TYR A 514 -6.48 17.90 21.54
CA TYR A 514 -6.41 17.11 22.75
C TYR A 514 -7.53 17.54 23.70
N ASP A 515 -8.51 16.67 23.94
CA ASP A 515 -9.53 16.84 24.98
C ASP A 515 -9.02 16.25 26.30
N THR A 516 -8.78 17.13 27.26
CA THR A 516 -8.08 16.79 28.50
C THR A 516 -9.01 16.18 29.55
N ALA A 517 -10.32 16.33 29.38
CA ALA A 517 -11.33 15.72 30.24
C ALA A 517 -11.67 14.31 29.74
N ALA A 518 -11.77 14.13 28.42
CA ALA A 518 -12.03 12.83 27.82
C ALA A 518 -10.75 11.97 27.68
N ASN A 519 -9.56 12.56 27.82
CA ASN A 519 -8.27 11.94 27.49
C ASN A 519 -8.29 11.37 26.07
N THR A 520 -8.65 12.20 25.10
CA THR A 520 -8.69 11.81 23.69
C THR A 520 -7.98 12.81 22.80
N PHE A 521 -7.42 12.31 21.70
CA PHE A 521 -6.89 13.14 20.62
C PHE A 521 -7.70 12.90 19.36
N SER A 522 -8.22 13.96 18.75
CA SER A 522 -9.08 13.85 17.56
C SER A 522 -8.50 14.60 16.37
N VAL A 523 -8.82 14.11 15.16
CA VAL A 523 -8.48 14.74 13.88
C VAL A 523 -9.76 14.86 13.04
N ASP A 524 -10.11 16.07 12.65
CA ASP A 524 -11.25 16.42 11.80
C ASP A 524 -10.78 16.82 10.41
N ARG A 525 -11.11 15.98 9.42
CA ARG A 525 -10.78 16.18 8.00
C ARG A 525 -11.97 16.62 7.15
N ARG A 526 -13.12 16.94 7.74
CA ARG A 526 -14.35 17.28 6.99
C ARG A 526 -14.22 18.53 6.11
N LYS A 527 -13.21 19.37 6.36
CA LYS A 527 -12.89 20.56 5.57
C LYS A 527 -11.48 20.51 4.96
N SER A 528 -10.92 19.30 4.82
CA SER A 528 -9.52 19.11 4.39
C SER A 528 -9.27 19.46 2.92
N GLY A 529 -10.31 19.61 2.11
CA GLY A 529 -10.21 19.93 0.69
C GLY A 529 -11.33 19.27 -0.09
N ILE A 530 -10.97 18.48 -1.10
CA ILE A 530 -11.91 17.63 -1.83
C ILE A 530 -12.30 16.45 -0.90
N THR A 531 -13.60 16.31 -0.63
CA THR A 531 -14.13 15.27 0.28
C THR A 531 -15.41 14.63 -0.24
N ASP A 532 -15.95 15.09 -1.35
CA ASP A 532 -17.27 14.75 -1.89
C ASP A 532 -17.28 13.53 -2.81
N PHE A 533 -16.11 12.95 -3.11
CA PHE A 533 -15.98 11.69 -3.86
C PHE A 533 -16.50 10.47 -3.09
N SER A 534 -16.68 10.56 -1.77
CA SER A 534 -17.32 9.52 -0.95
C SER A 534 -17.98 10.11 0.29
N GLN A 535 -19.19 9.64 0.60
CA GLN A 535 -19.91 9.99 1.83
C GLN A 535 -19.18 9.55 3.11
N ASP A 536 -18.33 8.51 3.01
CA ASP A 536 -17.59 7.93 4.13
C ASP A 536 -16.24 8.62 4.38
N PHE A 537 -15.83 9.54 3.50
CA PHE A 537 -14.53 10.18 3.60
C PHE A 537 -14.53 11.27 4.67
N ALA A 538 -15.47 12.23 4.61
CA ALA A 538 -15.53 13.34 5.55
C ALA A 538 -15.86 12.88 6.98
N SER A 539 -14.86 12.80 7.85
CA SER A 539 -15.00 12.23 9.20
C SER A 539 -14.19 12.97 10.27
N VAL A 540 -14.54 12.68 11.54
CA VAL A 540 -13.71 12.97 12.71
C VAL A 540 -13.23 11.63 13.25
N THR A 541 -11.92 11.48 13.40
CA THR A 541 -11.27 10.29 13.97
C THR A 541 -10.74 10.63 15.35
N THR A 542 -10.73 9.67 16.27
CA THR A 542 -10.40 9.92 17.69
C THR A 542 -9.66 8.74 18.31
N ALA A 543 -8.49 9.01 18.88
CA ALA A 543 -7.71 8.06 19.66
C ALA A 543 -7.87 8.31 21.17
N PRO A 544 -7.90 7.25 22.01
CA PRO A 544 -7.65 7.39 23.43
C PRO A 544 -6.20 7.79 23.68
N VAL A 545 -5.98 8.65 24.66
CA VAL A 545 -4.66 8.98 25.21
C VAL A 545 -4.50 8.16 26.48
N LEU A 546 -3.81 7.03 26.37
CA LEU A 546 -3.68 6.02 27.44
C LEU A 546 -2.73 6.43 28.57
N ASP A 547 -2.03 7.56 28.41
CA ASP A 547 -1.06 8.06 29.39
C ASP A 547 -1.62 9.22 30.21
N THR A 548 -1.26 9.27 31.49
CA THR A 548 -1.51 10.43 32.37
C THR A 548 -0.35 11.42 32.39
N GLU A 549 0.59 11.30 31.44
CA GLU A 549 1.67 12.26 31.33
C GLU A 549 1.08 13.68 31.30
N SER A 550 1.68 14.55 32.10
CA SER A 550 1.25 15.96 32.16
C SER A 550 1.38 16.65 30.80
N THR A 551 2.16 16.04 29.91
CA THR A 551 2.55 16.53 28.60
C THR A 551 2.30 15.43 27.56
N LEU A 552 1.54 15.77 26.52
CA LEU A 552 1.33 14.94 25.34
C LEU A 552 2.31 15.40 24.24
N SER A 553 3.27 14.55 23.89
CA SER A 553 4.19 14.77 22.78
C SER A 553 3.57 14.32 21.46
N LEU A 554 3.63 15.15 20.42
CA LEU A 554 3.15 14.84 19.09
C LEU A 554 4.26 14.91 18.06
N ARG A 555 4.22 13.98 17.11
CA ARG A 555 4.84 14.09 15.79
C ARG A 555 3.73 14.01 14.75
N VAL A 556 3.65 15.00 13.87
CA VAL A 556 2.67 15.08 12.79
C VAL A 556 3.43 15.14 11.48
N PHE A 557 3.13 14.22 10.58
CA PHE A 557 3.67 14.18 9.22
C PHE A 557 2.58 14.66 8.27
N VAL A 558 2.90 15.67 7.47
CA VAL A 558 2.02 16.20 6.43
C VAL A 558 2.68 15.88 5.10
N ASP A 559 1.98 15.16 4.24
CA ASP A 559 2.34 14.96 2.84
C ASP A 559 1.28 15.61 1.94
N THR A 560 1.46 15.50 0.63
CA THR A 560 0.60 16.03 -0.42
C THR A 560 -0.85 15.56 -0.28
N SER A 561 -1.07 14.33 0.19
CA SER A 561 -2.39 13.74 0.32
C SER A 561 -2.63 12.91 1.59
N SER A 562 -1.78 13.07 2.62
CA SER A 562 -1.93 12.37 3.89
C SER A 562 -1.49 13.21 5.08
N ILE A 563 -2.07 12.89 6.24
CA ILE A 563 -1.63 13.37 7.55
C ILE A 563 -1.58 12.16 8.49
N GLU A 564 -0.40 11.92 9.06
CA GLU A 564 -0.17 10.91 10.10
C GLU A 564 0.22 11.59 11.41
N VAL A 565 -0.52 11.31 12.47
CA VAL A 565 -0.27 11.85 13.82
C VAL A 565 0.13 10.73 14.76
N PHE A 566 1.26 10.91 15.45
CA PHE A 566 1.79 9.96 16.44
C PHE A 566 1.91 10.65 17.79
N GLY A 567 1.20 10.13 18.79
CA GLY A 567 1.25 10.61 20.16
C GLY A 567 2.16 9.77 21.05
N ASN A 568 2.96 10.42 21.90
CA ASN A 568 3.83 9.80 22.90
C ASN A 568 4.66 8.63 22.33
N GLY A 569 5.32 8.86 21.19
CA GLY A 569 6.15 7.84 20.55
C GLY A 569 5.37 6.72 19.85
N GLY A 570 4.06 6.92 19.59
CA GLY A 570 3.21 5.95 18.91
C GLY A 570 2.25 5.19 19.81
N ARG A 571 2.12 5.55 21.09
CA ARG A 571 1.10 4.96 21.99
C ARG A 571 -0.32 5.18 21.50
N PHE A 572 -0.51 6.18 20.64
CA PHE A 572 -1.57 6.17 19.64
C PHE A 572 -1.03 6.69 18.30
N ALA A 573 -1.67 6.25 17.22
CA ALA A 573 -1.48 6.79 15.87
C ALA A 573 -2.85 7.14 15.25
N ILE A 574 -2.88 8.15 14.37
CA ILE A 574 -4.05 8.50 13.56
C ILE A 574 -3.57 8.81 12.14
N THR A 575 -3.94 7.96 11.19
CA THR A 575 -3.61 8.10 9.77
C THR A 575 -4.84 8.45 8.95
N ASN A 576 -4.79 9.59 8.24
CA ASN A 576 -5.87 10.01 7.37
C ASN A 576 -5.33 10.57 6.05
N LEU A 577 -5.91 10.11 4.95
CA LEU A 577 -5.81 10.78 3.66
C LEU A 577 -6.54 12.13 3.70
N VAL A 578 -6.02 13.08 2.92
CA VAL A 578 -6.56 14.43 2.69
C VAL A 578 -6.32 14.81 1.23
N PHE A 579 -7.18 15.65 0.65
CA PHE A 579 -7.03 16.08 -0.76
C PHE A 579 -7.18 17.60 -0.91
N PRO A 580 -6.25 18.38 -0.34
CA PRO A 580 -6.35 19.84 -0.35
C PRO A 580 -6.17 20.41 -1.77
N LYS A 581 -6.94 21.44 -2.12
CA LYS A 581 -6.79 22.12 -3.42
C LYS A 581 -5.46 22.84 -3.52
N SER A 582 -4.98 23.40 -2.41
CA SER A 582 -3.66 24.01 -2.25
C SER A 582 -2.96 23.48 -1.01
N PRO A 583 -1.62 23.40 -0.95
CA PRO A 583 -0.89 23.01 0.26
C PRO A 583 -1.35 23.77 1.52
N TYR A 584 -1.36 23.10 2.68
CA TYR A 584 -1.54 23.79 3.96
C TYR A 584 -0.32 24.66 4.27
N THR A 585 -0.53 25.95 4.47
CA THR A 585 0.56 26.93 4.63
C THR A 585 0.60 27.56 6.02
N THR A 586 -0.37 27.27 6.89
CA THR A 586 -0.46 27.83 8.23
C THR A 586 -0.80 26.76 9.26
N LEU A 587 -0.02 26.73 10.34
CA LEU A 587 -0.36 26.04 11.58
C LEU A 587 -0.85 27.08 12.60
N THR A 588 -2.06 26.89 13.11
CA THR A 588 -2.61 27.68 14.21
C THR A 588 -2.70 26.84 15.48
N VAL A 589 -2.35 27.43 16.61
CA VAL A 589 -2.51 26.82 17.94
C VAL A 589 -3.30 27.72 18.90
N SER A 590 -4.14 27.11 19.73
CA SER A 590 -4.95 27.79 20.75
C SER A 590 -5.37 26.83 21.85
N SER A 591 -6.05 27.32 22.89
CA SER A 591 -6.71 26.48 23.89
C SER A 591 -8.07 27.02 24.32
N GLU A 592 -8.93 26.12 24.78
CA GLU A 592 -10.26 26.40 25.31
C GLU A 592 -10.35 26.05 26.81
N GLY A 593 -11.32 26.64 27.51
CA GLY A 593 -11.57 26.35 28.93
C GLY A 593 -10.47 26.82 29.90
N GLY A 594 -9.41 27.48 29.41
CA GLY A 594 -8.31 27.98 30.23
C GLY A 594 -7.02 28.15 29.44
N LYS A 595 -5.94 28.45 30.17
CA LYS A 595 -4.59 28.56 29.60
C LYS A 595 -3.94 27.18 29.51
N GLY A 596 -3.49 26.80 28.31
CA GLY A 596 -2.60 25.67 28.08
C GLY A 596 -1.17 26.13 27.77
N ASN A 597 -0.26 25.17 27.63
CA ASN A 597 1.10 25.45 27.17
C ASN A 597 1.50 24.50 26.04
N ILE A 598 2.18 25.05 25.04
CA ILE A 598 2.86 24.29 24.01
C ILE A 598 4.36 24.54 24.17
N SER A 599 5.18 23.51 24.09
CA SER A 599 6.63 23.60 24.07
C SER A 599 7.23 22.78 22.94
N ASN A 600 8.50 23.04 22.64
CA ASN A 600 9.26 22.29 21.63
C ASN A 600 8.58 22.21 20.27
N LEU A 601 7.78 23.23 19.92
CA LEU A 601 7.15 23.31 18.62
C LEU A 601 8.23 23.54 17.58
N LYS A 602 8.36 22.61 16.64
CA LYS A 602 9.28 22.69 15.51
C LYS A 602 8.56 22.19 14.27
N VAL A 603 8.70 22.95 13.18
CA VAL A 603 8.30 22.55 11.84
C VAL A 603 9.58 22.30 11.07
N TYR A 604 9.78 21.08 10.60
CA TYR A 604 10.90 20.71 9.73
C TYR A 604 10.41 20.67 8.29
N SER A 605 11.15 21.35 7.41
CA SER A 605 11.13 21.01 5.99
C SER A 605 11.65 19.58 5.80
N LEU A 606 11.30 18.92 4.70
CA LEU A 606 11.76 17.56 4.42
C LEU A 606 12.96 17.54 3.45
N ASN A 607 13.92 16.66 3.72
CA ASN A 607 14.96 16.27 2.75
C ASN A 607 14.48 15.03 1.99
N LEU A 608 14.20 15.21 0.69
CA LEU A 608 13.70 14.16 -0.21
C LEU A 608 14.78 13.68 -1.19
N LYS A 609 16.05 13.93 -0.87
CA LYS A 609 17.22 13.63 -1.71
C LYS A 609 18.19 12.71 -1.00
#